data_AF-A0A6M3J8M6-F1
#
_entry.id   AF-A0A6M3J8M6-F1
#
_cell.length_a   1.000
_cell.length_b   1.000
_cell.length_c   1.000
_cell.angle_alpha   90.00
_cell.angle_beta   90.00
_cell.angle_gamma   90.00
#
_symmetry.space_group_name_H-M   'P 1'
#
loop_
_entity.id
_entity.type
_entity.pdbx_description
1 polymer ?
#
loop_
_entity_poly.entity_id
_entity_poly.type
_entity_poly.pdbx_seq_one_letter_code
_entity_poly.pdbx_strand_id
1 'polypeptide(L)'
;MSTTLLNCQILLSKQLGDYWESTSTGTGSTVTVVDSALIAKPNDWITDVTYDLITSGTNNGEERKVSTSSLLSVGTYSAGTHGTTTFGGITYQLHRLFEPSEKRRALITAAKNIFPDCYDEIRDESHVSGNWLKDGSWDVWTSSTSAAYWTASAIVPTQSSASGKFKHGLFSCLLAGTIGTVSQNIAQNEDLKYLAGKNAVFTLQANCNTASCLRIGISDGTTVTYSGYHAGTNWTENNDPLSVQANIDDNPSDAKFLISHEIAGGTSYVDDARVISGYKSKMYIGNLGLAQNRPYEVSLEPSDYSQEEPWIPIHDWEVDENGYLYLPSSIPNDYRLRIIGRQYLDFLTLGTSSTAWTATINLDSPQTEILVAEAAVYLYTWMSMPNYESGTRQDYQQMIGYWKGESAKRKGKYGMPSVPVTVSWGFE
;
A
#
# COMPACT_ATOMS: atom_id res chain seq x y z
N MET A 1 -1.34 -8.94 10.91
CA MET A 1 -1.42 -10.40 11.05
C MET A 1 -1.27 -10.90 9.62
N SER A 2 -0.14 -11.53 9.28
CA SER A 2 0.27 -11.70 7.87
C SER A 2 0.90 -13.05 7.60
N THR A 3 0.63 -13.60 6.42
CA THR A 3 1.22 -14.85 5.93
C THR A 3 2.17 -14.58 4.76
N THR A 4 3.12 -15.48 4.53
CA THR A 4 4.05 -15.38 3.41
C THR A 4 3.51 -16.05 2.15
N LEU A 5 4.02 -15.61 0.99
CA LEU A 5 3.74 -16.25 -0.29
C LEU A 5 4.14 -17.74 -0.29
N LEU A 6 5.28 -18.06 0.34
CA LEU A 6 5.70 -19.46 0.53
C LEU A 6 4.69 -20.27 1.33
N ASN A 7 4.18 -19.75 2.44
CA ASN A 7 3.18 -20.45 3.26
C ASN A 7 1.87 -20.66 2.49
N CYS A 8 1.45 -19.68 1.69
CA CYS A 8 0.28 -19.83 0.81
C CYS A 8 0.52 -20.90 -0.27
N GLN A 9 1.73 -20.97 -0.82
CA GLN A 9 2.09 -21.99 -1.81
C GLN A 9 2.13 -23.40 -1.21
N ILE A 10 2.61 -23.54 0.03
CA ILE A 10 2.57 -24.79 0.78
C ILE A 10 1.13 -25.23 0.99
N LEU A 11 0.25 -24.30 1.41
CA LEU A 11 -1.17 -24.58 1.62
C LEU A 11 -1.85 -25.00 0.31
N LEU A 12 -1.60 -24.29 -0.79
CA LEU A 12 -2.08 -24.65 -2.12
C LEU A 12 -1.62 -26.05 -2.52
N SER A 13 -0.33 -26.36 -2.34
CA SER A 13 0.22 -27.67 -2.69
C SER A 13 -0.41 -28.80 -1.85
N LYS A 14 -0.64 -28.55 -0.57
CA LYS A 14 -1.33 -29.51 0.32
C LYS A 14 -2.76 -29.77 -0.14
N GLN A 15 -3.47 -28.73 -0.58
CA GLN A 15 -4.86 -28.84 -1.04
C GLN A 15 -4.99 -29.48 -2.43
N LEU A 16 -4.01 -29.28 -3.30
CA LEU A 16 -3.90 -29.99 -4.58
C LEU A 16 -3.45 -31.45 -4.40
N GLY A 17 -2.97 -31.83 -3.20
CA GLY A 17 -2.45 -33.17 -2.93
C GLY A 17 -1.07 -33.43 -3.54
N ASP A 18 -0.30 -32.38 -3.87
CA ASP A 18 0.99 -32.49 -4.54
C ASP A 18 2.18 -32.03 -3.69
N TYR A 19 1.95 -31.75 -2.41
CA TYR A 19 2.98 -31.36 -1.46
C TYR A 19 3.79 -32.53 -0.91
N TRP A 20 5.11 -32.41 -1.00
CA TRP A 20 6.05 -33.17 -0.19
C TRP A 20 7.27 -32.30 0.09
N GLU A 21 7.80 -32.39 1.31
CA GLU A 21 9.00 -31.68 1.74
C GLU A 21 9.92 -32.64 2.47
N SER A 22 11.22 -32.35 2.42
CA SER A 22 12.21 -33.07 3.19
C SER A 22 13.51 -32.27 3.33
N THR A 23 14.46 -32.85 4.04
CA THR A 23 15.82 -32.32 4.20
C THR A 23 16.81 -33.33 3.64
N SER A 24 17.68 -32.90 2.72
CA SER A 24 18.71 -33.77 2.14
C SER A 24 19.58 -34.39 3.24
N THR A 25 19.88 -35.68 3.10
CA THR A 25 20.65 -36.44 4.09
C THR A 25 22.11 -36.64 3.68
N GLY A 26 22.46 -36.33 2.44
CA GLY A 26 23.81 -36.48 1.91
C GLY A 26 24.18 -35.39 0.90
N THR A 27 25.48 -35.27 0.65
CA THR A 27 26.00 -34.39 -0.40
C THR A 27 25.74 -35.02 -1.76
N GLY A 28 24.97 -34.32 -2.59
CA GLY A 28 24.72 -34.68 -3.97
C GLY A 28 25.70 -34.03 -4.93
N SER A 29 25.17 -33.59 -6.07
CA SER A 29 25.91 -32.85 -7.09
C SER A 29 25.13 -31.58 -7.45
N THR A 30 25.52 -30.88 -8.52
CA THR A 30 24.70 -29.80 -9.08
C THR A 30 23.42 -30.32 -9.74
N VAL A 31 23.31 -31.62 -10.04
CA VAL A 31 22.16 -32.23 -10.74
C VAL A 31 21.50 -33.35 -9.93
N THR A 32 21.93 -33.57 -8.68
CA THR A 32 21.47 -34.69 -7.86
C THR A 32 21.26 -34.24 -6.43
N VAL A 33 20.12 -34.62 -5.86
CA VAL A 33 19.83 -34.44 -4.43
C VAL A 33 19.74 -35.81 -3.78
N VAL A 34 20.36 -35.93 -2.59
CA VAL A 34 20.46 -37.19 -1.84
C VAL A 34 19.65 -37.06 -0.56
N ASP A 35 18.64 -37.92 -0.43
CA ASP A 35 17.73 -37.97 0.70
C ASP A 35 17.17 -39.39 0.90
N SER A 36 17.53 -40.03 2.00
CA SER A 36 17.08 -41.38 2.33
C SER A 36 15.57 -41.50 2.56
N ALA A 37 14.87 -40.40 2.85
CA ALA A 37 13.41 -40.40 2.99
C ALA A 37 12.70 -40.71 1.66
N LEU A 38 13.36 -40.49 0.51
CA LEU A 38 12.81 -40.80 -0.82
C LEU A 38 12.64 -42.30 -1.05
N ILE A 39 13.36 -43.17 -0.32
CA ILE A 39 13.24 -44.64 -0.45
C ILE A 39 11.83 -45.12 -0.12
N ALA A 40 11.07 -44.36 0.68
CA ALA A 40 9.68 -44.65 1.01
C ALA A 40 8.69 -44.38 -0.15
N LYS A 41 9.15 -43.79 -1.26
CA LYS A 41 8.33 -43.46 -2.43
C LYS A 41 8.67 -44.41 -3.59
N PRO A 42 7.67 -44.93 -4.32
CA PRO A 42 7.93 -45.75 -5.48
C PRO A 42 8.54 -44.90 -6.61
N ASN A 43 9.32 -45.51 -7.51
CA ASN A 43 10.04 -44.76 -8.56
C ASN A 43 9.08 -44.04 -9.54
N ASP A 44 7.88 -44.57 -9.74
CA ASP A 44 6.81 -43.97 -10.56
C ASP A 44 6.09 -42.80 -9.87
N TRP A 45 6.46 -42.48 -8.63
CA TRP A 45 5.95 -41.31 -7.92
C TRP A 45 6.43 -39.99 -8.54
N ILE A 46 7.61 -39.99 -9.19
CA ILE A 46 8.09 -38.89 -10.02
C ILE A 46 7.46 -39.03 -11.42
N THR A 47 6.78 -37.98 -11.85
CA THR A 47 6.14 -37.87 -13.16
C THR A 47 6.92 -36.91 -14.06
N ASP A 48 6.56 -36.83 -15.35
CA ASP A 48 7.18 -35.88 -16.30
C ASP A 48 6.90 -34.40 -15.98
N VAL A 49 6.04 -34.13 -15.00
CA VAL A 49 5.68 -32.78 -14.56
C VAL A 49 6.14 -32.52 -13.12
N THR A 50 7.11 -33.28 -12.62
CA THR A 50 7.65 -33.09 -11.27
C THR A 50 8.77 -32.04 -11.25
N TYR A 51 8.69 -31.12 -10.31
CA TYR A 51 9.65 -30.06 -10.07
C TYR A 51 10.10 -30.05 -8.62
N ASP A 52 11.33 -29.63 -8.37
CA ASP A 52 11.80 -29.29 -7.04
C ASP A 52 11.79 -27.78 -6.79
N LEU A 53 11.80 -27.42 -5.51
CA LEU A 53 12.08 -26.08 -5.02
C LEU A 53 13.01 -26.22 -3.83
N ILE A 54 14.23 -25.69 -3.92
CA ILE A 54 15.14 -25.63 -2.78
C ILE A 54 14.71 -24.48 -1.86
N THR A 55 14.51 -24.76 -0.57
CA THR A 55 13.97 -23.81 0.41
C THR A 55 14.98 -23.37 1.48
N SER A 56 16.23 -23.86 1.42
CA SER A 56 17.32 -23.36 2.26
C SER A 56 18.71 -23.51 1.64
N GLY A 57 19.72 -22.91 2.30
CA GLY A 57 21.12 -22.94 1.88
C GLY A 57 21.43 -22.13 0.63
N THR A 58 22.55 -22.46 -0.03
CA THR A 58 23.10 -21.63 -1.12
C THR A 58 22.21 -21.59 -2.37
N ASN A 59 21.51 -22.69 -2.67
CA ASN A 59 20.60 -22.79 -3.81
C ASN A 59 19.15 -22.36 -3.45
N ASN A 60 18.93 -21.68 -2.32
CA ASN A 60 17.58 -21.31 -1.87
C ASN A 60 16.83 -20.48 -2.93
N GLY A 61 15.59 -20.88 -3.21
CA GLY A 61 14.73 -20.28 -4.22
C GLY A 61 14.95 -20.81 -5.63
N GLU A 62 15.91 -21.69 -5.86
CA GLU A 62 16.06 -22.38 -7.14
C GLU A 62 15.01 -23.48 -7.30
N GLU A 63 14.35 -23.50 -8.46
CA GLU A 63 13.43 -24.56 -8.89
C GLU A 63 13.97 -25.27 -10.14
N ARG A 64 13.86 -26.59 -10.21
CA ARG A 64 14.32 -27.40 -11.35
C ARG A 64 13.34 -28.50 -11.67
N LYS A 65 13.22 -28.84 -12.96
CA LYS A 65 12.49 -30.03 -13.39
C LYS A 65 13.26 -31.27 -12.91
N VAL A 66 12.54 -32.18 -12.27
CA VAL A 66 13.05 -33.48 -11.83
C VAL A 66 12.98 -34.45 -13.00
N SER A 67 14.05 -35.21 -13.22
CA SER A 67 14.11 -36.22 -14.26
C SER A 67 13.18 -37.39 -13.94
N THR A 68 12.42 -37.83 -14.94
CA THR A 68 11.61 -39.06 -14.87
C THR A 68 12.45 -40.32 -14.70
N SER A 69 13.76 -40.26 -14.97
CA SER A 69 14.71 -41.35 -14.73
C SER A 69 15.25 -41.39 -13.29
N SER A 70 14.69 -40.61 -12.36
CA SER A 70 15.14 -40.55 -10.97
C SER A 70 14.90 -41.89 -10.25
N LEU A 71 15.93 -42.36 -9.55
CA LEU A 71 15.88 -43.63 -8.80
C LEU A 71 15.63 -43.35 -7.32
N LEU A 72 14.36 -43.16 -6.96
CA LEU A 72 13.97 -42.90 -5.57
C LEU A 72 14.32 -44.09 -4.65
N SER A 73 14.33 -45.31 -5.19
CA SER A 73 14.71 -46.54 -4.48
C SER A 73 16.12 -46.54 -3.89
N VAL A 74 17.01 -45.64 -4.33
CA VAL A 74 18.36 -45.46 -3.75
C VAL A 74 18.50 -44.17 -2.93
N GLY A 75 17.38 -43.48 -2.66
CA GLY A 75 17.37 -42.26 -1.86
C GLY A 75 17.91 -41.04 -2.61
N THR A 76 17.71 -40.97 -3.92
CA THR A 76 18.17 -39.83 -4.74
C THR A 76 17.17 -39.47 -5.81
N TYR A 77 17.16 -38.20 -6.23
CA TYR A 77 16.57 -37.80 -7.50
C TYR A 77 17.55 -36.96 -8.30
N SER A 78 17.37 -36.93 -9.61
CA SER A 78 18.13 -36.06 -10.51
C SER A 78 17.25 -34.93 -11.00
N ALA A 79 17.79 -33.72 -11.05
CA ALA A 79 17.09 -32.54 -11.55
C ALA A 79 17.99 -31.75 -12.52
N GLY A 80 17.42 -30.72 -13.14
CA GLY A 80 18.21 -29.73 -13.87
C GLY A 80 19.32 -29.12 -13.01
N THR A 81 20.37 -28.58 -13.62
CA THR A 81 21.56 -28.08 -12.93
C THR A 81 21.26 -26.91 -12.00
N HIS A 82 21.50 -27.08 -10.70
CA HIS A 82 21.53 -26.01 -9.70
C HIS A 82 22.83 -25.19 -9.78
N GLY A 83 22.80 -23.96 -9.26
CA GLY A 83 23.96 -23.06 -9.30
C GLY A 83 25.19 -23.63 -8.58
N THR A 84 24.97 -24.41 -7.52
CA THR A 84 26.03 -25.09 -6.76
C THR A 84 25.62 -26.51 -6.34
N THR A 85 26.58 -27.28 -5.82
CA THR A 85 26.30 -28.62 -5.26
C THR A 85 25.26 -28.55 -4.15
N THR A 86 24.25 -29.42 -4.21
CA THR A 86 23.29 -29.57 -3.10
C THR A 86 23.91 -30.42 -1.99
N PHE A 87 24.23 -29.78 -0.86
CA PHE A 87 24.79 -30.45 0.31
C PHE A 87 23.73 -31.18 1.13
N GLY A 88 24.16 -31.99 2.11
CA GLY A 88 23.27 -32.49 3.17
C GLY A 88 22.80 -31.37 4.10
N GLY A 89 21.60 -31.50 4.67
CA GLY A 89 20.97 -30.49 5.55
C GLY A 89 20.20 -29.39 4.81
N ILE A 90 20.01 -29.53 3.50
CA ILE A 90 19.26 -28.58 2.67
C ILE A 90 17.79 -28.99 2.63
N THR A 91 16.90 -28.06 2.96
CA THR A 91 15.46 -28.26 2.86
C THR A 91 14.99 -28.01 1.44
N TYR A 92 14.05 -28.83 0.97
CA TYR A 92 13.48 -28.72 -0.35
C TYR A 92 12.05 -29.27 -0.39
N GLN A 93 11.34 -28.91 -1.45
CA GLN A 93 9.99 -29.37 -1.73
C GLN A 93 9.95 -30.06 -3.10
N LEU A 94 9.08 -31.06 -3.24
CA LEU A 94 8.74 -31.66 -4.53
C LEU A 94 7.29 -31.34 -4.87
N HIS A 95 7.05 -30.92 -6.11
CA HIS A 95 5.75 -30.56 -6.64
C HIS A 95 5.46 -31.40 -7.88
N ARG A 96 4.37 -32.16 -7.84
CA ARG A 96 4.09 -33.22 -8.82
C ARG A 96 3.07 -32.82 -9.89
N LEU A 97 2.37 -31.71 -9.70
CA LEU A 97 1.30 -31.29 -10.61
C LEU A 97 1.62 -29.98 -11.33
N PHE A 98 2.24 -29.03 -10.64
CA PHE A 98 2.54 -27.70 -11.18
C PHE A 98 3.90 -27.21 -10.69
N GLU A 99 4.55 -26.40 -11.50
CA GLU A 99 5.81 -25.75 -11.15
C GLU A 99 5.58 -24.76 -9.99
N PRO A 100 6.54 -24.61 -9.05
CA PRO A 100 6.44 -23.60 -7.99
C PRO A 100 6.17 -22.19 -8.54
N SER A 101 6.84 -21.79 -9.63
CA SER A 101 6.61 -20.48 -10.27
C SER A 101 5.21 -20.27 -10.81
N GLU A 102 4.52 -21.32 -11.26
CA GLU A 102 3.13 -21.28 -11.72
C GLU A 102 2.21 -21.02 -10.53
N LYS A 103 2.40 -21.77 -9.44
CA LYS A 103 1.67 -21.58 -8.18
C LYS A 103 1.87 -20.16 -7.63
N ARG A 104 3.10 -19.65 -7.72
CA ARG A 104 3.45 -18.28 -7.33
C ARG A 104 2.63 -17.25 -8.10
N ARG A 105 2.64 -17.34 -9.44
CA ARG A 105 1.88 -16.45 -10.32
C ARG A 105 0.38 -16.54 -10.03
N ALA A 106 -0.13 -17.75 -9.82
CA ALA A 106 -1.54 -17.97 -9.52
C ALA A 106 -1.97 -17.33 -8.20
N LEU A 107 -1.15 -17.44 -7.14
CA LEU A 107 -1.42 -16.83 -5.84
C LEU A 107 -1.41 -15.30 -5.92
N ILE A 108 -0.44 -14.71 -6.62
CA ILE A 108 -0.36 -13.25 -6.80
C ILE A 108 -1.57 -12.73 -7.57
N THR A 109 -1.96 -13.41 -8.64
CA THR A 109 -3.16 -13.02 -9.41
C THR A 109 -4.43 -13.23 -8.60
N ALA A 110 -4.54 -14.34 -7.86
CA ALA A 110 -5.67 -14.63 -7.01
C ALA A 110 -5.84 -13.57 -5.91
N ALA A 111 -4.76 -13.08 -5.29
CA ALA A 111 -4.81 -12.03 -4.28
C ALA A 111 -5.54 -10.77 -4.76
N LYS A 112 -5.43 -10.43 -6.05
CA LYS A 112 -6.15 -9.29 -6.63
C LYS A 112 -7.59 -9.66 -7.00
N ASN A 113 -7.81 -10.88 -7.48
CA ASN A 113 -9.12 -11.35 -7.94
C ASN A 113 -10.10 -11.77 -6.83
N ILE A 114 -9.63 -11.96 -5.59
CA ILE A 114 -10.49 -12.32 -4.46
C ILE A 114 -11.34 -11.14 -3.97
N PHE A 115 -11.07 -9.91 -4.43
CA PHE A 115 -11.93 -8.76 -4.21
C PHE A 115 -13.32 -9.01 -4.85
N PRO A 116 -14.44 -8.67 -4.18
CA PRO A 116 -14.55 -7.92 -2.92
C PRO A 116 -14.60 -8.78 -1.64
N ASP A 117 -14.44 -10.11 -1.74
CA ASP A 117 -14.62 -11.04 -0.61
C ASP A 117 -13.50 -10.94 0.44
N CYS A 118 -12.31 -10.51 0.03
CA CYS A 118 -11.16 -10.25 0.89
C CYS A 118 -10.45 -8.99 0.37
N TYR A 119 -10.04 -8.12 1.29
CA TYR A 119 -9.44 -6.82 0.99
C TYR A 119 -8.59 -6.34 2.17
N ASP A 120 -7.71 -5.38 1.91
CA ASP A 120 -7.08 -4.59 2.97
C ASP A 120 -7.93 -3.35 3.26
N GLU A 121 -8.21 -3.08 4.54
CA GLU A 121 -8.91 -1.87 4.94
C GLU A 121 -7.92 -0.71 5.00
N ILE A 122 -8.25 0.38 4.32
CA ILE A 122 -7.51 1.64 4.39
C ILE A 122 -8.33 2.60 5.23
N ARG A 123 -7.68 3.18 6.23
CA ARG A 123 -8.18 4.29 7.00
C ARG A 123 -7.18 5.43 6.91
N ASP A 124 -7.59 6.50 6.24
CA ASP A 124 -6.82 7.73 6.13
C ASP A 124 -7.51 8.85 6.92
N GLU A 125 -6.71 9.60 7.68
CA GLU A 125 -7.17 10.77 8.45
C GLU A 125 -6.34 12.03 8.13
N SER A 126 -5.57 11.99 7.04
CA SER A 126 -4.63 13.07 6.66
C SER A 126 -5.32 14.27 6.01
N HIS A 127 -6.53 14.08 5.49
CA HIS A 127 -7.26 15.10 4.74
C HIS A 127 -8.10 16.02 5.64
N VAL A 128 -8.21 17.29 5.22
CA VAL A 128 -9.02 18.33 5.87
C VAL A 128 -9.98 18.94 4.84
N SER A 129 -11.25 19.09 5.21
CA SER A 129 -12.31 19.62 4.35
C SER A 129 -11.98 21.03 3.86
N GLY A 130 -12.08 21.25 2.55
CA GLY A 130 -11.83 22.56 1.95
C GLY A 130 -10.35 22.99 1.94
N ASN A 131 -9.43 22.13 2.38
CA ASN A 131 -7.99 22.41 2.26
C ASN A 131 -7.57 22.34 0.79
N TRP A 132 -6.95 23.42 0.31
CA TRP A 132 -6.45 23.53 -1.05
C TRP A 132 -5.05 22.93 -1.22
N LEU A 133 -4.33 22.63 -0.14
CA LEU A 133 -2.99 22.04 -0.19
C LEU A 133 -3.06 20.52 -0.32
N LYS A 134 -2.08 19.93 -1.01
CA LYS A 134 -1.83 18.48 -0.99
C LYS A 134 -0.89 18.16 0.16
N ASP A 135 -1.17 17.09 0.92
CA ASP A 135 -0.31 16.60 2.01
C ASP A 135 0.11 17.72 2.99
N GLY A 136 -0.88 18.45 3.51
CA GLY A 136 -0.66 19.45 4.54
C GLY A 136 -0.22 18.85 5.88
N SER A 137 -0.52 17.57 6.12
CA SER A 137 -0.12 16.82 7.31
C SER A 137 1.28 16.23 7.24
N TRP A 138 1.99 16.37 6.12
CA TRP A 138 3.37 15.88 5.94
C TRP A 138 3.54 14.38 6.16
N ASP A 139 2.57 13.58 5.74
CA ASP A 139 2.64 12.13 5.84
C ASP A 139 3.19 11.48 4.56
N VAL A 140 3.26 12.22 3.45
CA VAL A 140 3.68 11.68 2.13
C VAL A 140 5.07 12.18 1.70
N TRP A 141 6.05 11.28 1.77
CA TRP A 141 7.45 11.57 1.45
C TRP A 141 7.97 10.66 0.33
N THR A 142 8.77 11.21 -0.59
CA THR A 142 9.50 10.42 -1.60
C THR A 142 10.80 9.86 -1.03
N SER A 143 11.36 10.54 -0.03
CA SER A 143 12.47 10.08 0.82
C SER A 143 12.44 10.86 2.13
N SER A 144 13.23 10.46 3.13
CA SER A 144 13.29 11.15 4.43
C SER A 144 13.76 12.62 4.36
N THR A 145 14.21 13.10 3.19
CA THR A 145 14.62 14.48 2.97
C THR A 145 13.88 15.16 1.80
N SER A 146 12.77 14.58 1.33
CA SER A 146 11.99 15.11 0.20
C SER A 146 10.51 14.81 0.34
N ALA A 147 9.74 15.83 0.72
CA ALA A 147 8.28 15.79 0.76
C ALA A 147 7.71 15.70 -0.67
N ALA A 148 6.67 14.91 -0.88
CA ALA A 148 6.23 14.54 -2.23
C ALA A 148 5.58 15.68 -3.03
N TYR A 149 4.83 16.55 -2.36
CA TYR A 149 4.06 17.62 -3.01
C TYR A 149 4.59 19.02 -2.73
N TRP A 150 5.65 19.14 -1.95
CA TRP A 150 6.20 20.41 -1.49
C TRP A 150 7.58 20.66 -2.10
N THR A 151 7.82 21.88 -2.57
CA THR A 151 9.12 22.29 -3.11
C THR A 151 9.89 23.10 -2.08
N ALA A 152 11.13 22.69 -1.82
CA ALA A 152 12.05 23.41 -0.96
C ALA A 152 13.02 24.28 -1.76
N SER A 153 13.40 25.42 -1.20
CA SER A 153 14.38 26.34 -1.77
C SER A 153 15.35 26.79 -0.68
N ALA A 154 16.64 26.58 -0.90
CA ALA A 154 17.76 26.88 0.02
C ALA A 154 17.74 26.12 1.37
N ILE A 155 16.76 25.25 1.60
CA ILE A 155 16.64 24.40 2.78
C ILE A 155 16.31 22.97 2.36
N VAL A 156 16.67 22.00 3.20
CA VAL A 156 16.32 20.58 3.02
C VAL A 156 15.28 20.20 4.07
N PRO A 157 14.02 19.96 3.68
CA PRO A 157 13.01 19.47 4.62
C PRO A 157 13.39 18.06 5.04
N THR A 158 13.27 17.75 6.32
CA THR A 158 13.55 16.42 6.87
C THR A 158 12.29 15.85 7.51
N GLN A 159 11.97 14.60 7.20
CA GLN A 159 10.87 13.87 7.83
C GLN A 159 11.20 13.61 9.31
N SER A 160 10.31 14.00 10.22
CA SER A 160 10.50 13.76 11.65
C SER A 160 9.36 12.97 12.27
N SER A 161 9.67 11.83 12.89
CA SER A 161 8.77 11.05 13.75
C SER A 161 9.10 11.21 15.24
N ALA A 162 9.83 12.27 15.60
CA ALA A 162 10.25 12.48 16.98
C ALA A 162 9.04 12.72 17.88
N SER A 163 8.96 11.99 19.00
CA SER A 163 7.85 12.08 19.95
C SER A 163 7.61 13.53 20.40
N GLY A 164 6.37 14.00 20.28
CA GLY A 164 5.98 15.39 20.62
C GLY A 164 6.43 16.44 19.61
N LYS A 165 7.00 16.02 18.47
CA LYS A 165 7.44 16.89 17.37
C LYS A 165 6.64 16.71 16.09
N PHE A 166 5.46 16.13 16.20
CA PHE A 166 4.40 16.17 15.19
C PHE A 166 3.07 16.41 15.94
N LYS A 167 2.13 17.06 15.26
CA LYS A 167 0.79 17.37 15.75
C LYS A 167 -0.23 16.39 15.21
N HIS A 168 -0.04 15.95 13.98
CA HIS A 168 -0.93 15.02 13.32
C HIS A 168 -0.15 13.92 12.59
N GLY A 169 -0.84 12.84 12.25
CA GLY A 169 -0.25 11.76 11.46
C GLY A 169 0.92 11.07 12.17
N LEU A 170 1.90 10.64 11.39
CA LEU A 170 3.10 9.96 11.87
C LEU A 170 4.33 10.86 11.81
N PHE A 171 4.26 11.94 11.04
CA PHE A 171 5.43 12.73 10.70
C PHE A 171 5.10 14.23 10.72
N SER A 172 6.14 15.03 10.97
CA SER A 172 6.14 16.46 10.67
C SER A 172 7.31 16.80 9.75
N CYS A 173 7.33 18.04 9.25
CA CYS A 173 8.44 18.56 8.48
C CYS A 173 9.39 19.35 9.38
N LEU A 174 10.63 18.86 9.49
CA LEU A 174 11.74 19.52 10.17
C LEU A 174 12.51 20.41 9.21
N LEU A 175 12.68 21.67 9.59
CA LEU A 175 13.43 22.71 8.90
C LEU A 175 14.57 23.19 9.83
N ALA A 176 15.83 22.95 9.45
CA ALA A 176 16.98 23.29 10.28
C ALA A 176 18.26 23.57 9.47
N GLY A 177 19.20 24.27 10.10
CA GLY A 177 20.60 24.41 9.65
C GLY A 177 20.84 25.48 8.58
N THR A 178 19.86 25.84 7.77
CA THR A 178 20.00 26.91 6.75
C THR A 178 18.67 27.63 6.56
N ILE A 179 18.74 28.92 6.27
CA ILE A 179 17.57 29.76 5.93
C ILE A 179 17.01 29.31 4.58
N GLY A 180 15.70 29.14 4.50
CA GLY A 180 15.05 28.82 3.24
C GLY A 180 13.54 28.69 3.38
N THR A 181 12.92 28.19 2.33
CA THR A 181 11.46 28.08 2.25
C THR A 181 11.04 26.71 1.79
N VAL A 182 9.86 26.29 2.25
CA VAL A 182 9.11 25.16 1.68
C VAL A 182 7.77 25.70 1.20
N SER A 183 7.33 25.29 0.02
CA SER A 183 6.13 25.87 -0.60
C SER A 183 5.39 24.93 -1.53
N GLN A 184 4.10 25.22 -1.71
CA GLN A 184 3.26 24.68 -2.78
C GLN A 184 2.74 25.84 -3.62
N ASN A 185 2.78 25.66 -4.94
CA ASN A 185 2.28 26.62 -5.91
C ASN A 185 1.56 25.93 -7.07
N ILE A 186 1.13 26.70 -8.08
CA ILE A 186 0.33 26.18 -9.21
C ILE A 186 1.06 25.07 -9.98
N ALA A 187 2.40 25.08 -9.99
CA ALA A 187 3.19 24.05 -10.67
C ALA A 187 3.14 22.68 -9.97
N GLN A 188 3.05 22.65 -8.62
CA GLN A 188 2.87 21.39 -7.89
C GLN A 188 1.38 21.03 -7.73
N ASN A 189 0.51 22.04 -7.66
CA ASN A 189 -0.91 21.88 -7.50
C ASN A 189 -1.69 22.86 -8.37
N GLU A 190 -2.04 22.42 -9.58
CA GLU A 190 -2.74 23.24 -10.57
C GLU A 190 -4.06 23.81 -10.04
N ASP A 191 -4.71 23.13 -9.08
CA ASP A 191 -5.98 23.58 -8.52
C ASP A 191 -5.87 24.90 -7.76
N LEU A 192 -4.66 25.29 -7.31
CA LEU A 192 -4.44 26.59 -6.68
C LEU A 192 -4.76 27.77 -7.60
N LYS A 193 -4.77 27.57 -8.93
CA LYS A 193 -5.20 28.61 -9.89
C LYS A 193 -6.65 29.04 -9.69
N TYR A 194 -7.50 28.16 -9.16
CA TYR A 194 -8.91 28.46 -8.90
C TYR A 194 -9.10 29.33 -7.65
N LEU A 195 -8.03 29.69 -6.95
CA LEU A 195 -8.03 30.70 -5.89
C LEU A 195 -7.90 32.14 -6.42
N ALA A 196 -7.69 32.33 -7.73
CA ALA A 196 -7.70 33.65 -8.36
C ALA A 196 -8.98 34.45 -8.01
N GLY A 197 -8.81 35.71 -7.62
CA GLY A 197 -9.89 36.61 -7.21
C GLY A 197 -10.55 36.27 -5.87
N LYS A 198 -9.97 35.35 -5.08
CA LYS A 198 -10.55 34.88 -3.81
C LYS A 198 -9.68 35.27 -2.63
N ASN A 199 -10.33 35.37 -1.47
CA ASN A 199 -9.65 35.48 -0.20
C ASN A 199 -9.24 34.08 0.29
N ALA A 200 -7.96 33.91 0.62
CA ALA A 200 -7.41 32.68 1.17
C ALA A 200 -6.85 32.93 2.57
N VAL A 201 -7.10 31.99 3.47
CA VAL A 201 -6.51 31.91 4.81
C VAL A 201 -5.55 30.73 4.80
N PHE A 202 -4.27 30.99 5.07
CA PHE A 202 -3.26 29.95 5.22
C PHE A 202 -2.91 29.82 6.70
N THR A 203 -3.09 28.61 7.25
CA THR A 203 -2.74 28.24 8.61
C THR A 203 -1.73 27.10 8.66
N LEU A 204 -0.99 27.04 9.75
CA LEU A 204 0.03 26.02 9.99
C LEU A 204 0.23 25.81 11.48
N GLN A 205 0.36 24.55 11.91
CA GLN A 205 0.88 24.25 13.23
C GLN A 205 2.41 24.34 13.22
N ALA A 206 2.98 25.09 14.16
CA ALA A 206 4.40 25.37 14.19
C ALA A 206 5.00 25.17 15.59
N ASN A 207 6.25 24.69 15.64
CA ASN A 207 7.09 24.66 16.83
C ASN A 207 8.51 25.08 16.45
N CYS A 208 9.15 25.94 17.23
CA CYS A 208 10.53 26.33 16.95
C CYS A 208 11.40 26.43 18.19
N ASN A 209 12.66 26.03 18.16
CA ASN A 209 13.55 26.27 19.30
C ASN A 209 13.95 27.75 19.52
N THR A 210 13.66 28.64 18.56
CA THR A 210 14.07 30.05 18.57
C THR A 210 12.90 30.93 18.15
N ALA A 211 12.63 32.03 18.84
CA ALA A 211 11.64 33.02 18.42
C ALA A 211 12.02 33.61 17.05
N SER A 212 11.03 33.94 16.23
CA SER A 212 11.24 34.50 14.87
C SER A 212 11.97 33.59 13.88
N CYS A 213 12.09 32.31 14.20
CA CYS A 213 12.55 31.25 13.31
C CYS A 213 11.70 31.07 12.04
N LEU A 214 10.42 31.37 12.11
CA LEU A 214 9.41 30.82 11.20
C LEU A 214 8.29 31.84 11.02
N ARG A 215 7.83 31.98 9.78
CA ARG A 215 6.59 32.65 9.41
C ARG A 215 6.01 31.98 8.17
N ILE A 216 4.73 32.20 7.90
CA ILE A 216 4.08 31.74 6.67
C ILE A 216 3.66 32.92 5.80
N GLY A 217 3.39 32.68 4.53
CA GLY A 217 2.92 33.71 3.62
C GLY A 217 2.13 33.18 2.43
N ILE A 218 1.43 34.11 1.79
CA ILE A 218 0.63 33.90 0.58
C ILE A 218 1.17 34.84 -0.48
N SER A 219 1.45 34.29 -1.66
CA SER A 219 2.01 35.00 -2.80
C SER A 219 1.14 34.82 -4.05
N ASP A 220 0.80 35.92 -4.71
CA ASP A 220 0.11 35.95 -6.02
C ASP A 220 1.10 36.00 -7.22
N GLY A 221 2.40 35.84 -6.91
CA GLY A 221 3.52 35.88 -7.86
C GLY A 221 4.11 37.29 -8.05
N THR A 222 3.46 38.33 -7.52
CA THR A 222 4.00 39.70 -7.49
C THR A 222 4.28 40.16 -6.07
N THR A 223 3.32 39.96 -5.18
CA THR A 223 3.38 40.37 -3.78
C THR A 223 3.32 39.16 -2.86
N VAL A 224 3.94 39.28 -1.68
CA VAL A 224 3.84 38.27 -0.64
C VAL A 224 3.31 38.92 0.63
N THR A 225 2.19 38.41 1.13
CA THR A 225 1.64 38.77 2.43
C THR A 225 2.10 37.74 3.45
N TYR A 226 2.75 38.18 4.53
CA TYR A 226 3.29 37.30 5.58
C TYR A 226 2.45 37.36 6.86
N SER A 227 2.45 36.25 7.60
CA SER A 227 2.04 36.23 9.00
C SER A 227 3.01 37.02 9.87
N GLY A 228 2.65 37.21 11.15
CA GLY A 228 3.63 37.45 12.18
C GLY A 228 4.63 36.28 12.31
N TYR A 229 5.73 36.52 13.02
CA TYR A 229 6.68 35.47 13.35
C TYR A 229 6.16 34.54 14.45
N HIS A 230 6.53 33.26 14.39
CA HIS A 230 6.28 32.33 15.48
C HIS A 230 7.00 32.76 16.77
N ALA A 231 6.27 32.78 17.88
CA ALA A 231 6.69 33.47 19.09
C ALA A 231 7.65 32.67 20.00
N GLY A 232 7.83 31.35 19.81
CA GLY A 232 8.71 30.61 20.71
C GLY A 232 8.80 29.09 20.53
N THR A 233 9.01 28.41 21.66
CA THR A 233 9.46 27.00 21.81
C THR A 233 8.38 25.95 21.91
N ASN A 234 7.15 26.37 22.16
CA ASN A 234 6.01 25.48 22.20
C ASN A 234 5.39 25.34 20.82
N TRP A 235 4.56 24.31 20.66
CA TRP A 235 3.68 24.28 19.51
C TRP A 235 2.66 25.42 19.62
N THR A 236 2.22 25.94 18.47
CA THR A 236 0.97 26.69 18.39
C THR A 236 -0.17 25.93 19.03
N GLU A 237 -1.12 26.67 19.60
CA GLU A 237 -2.35 26.09 20.13
C GLU A 237 -3.24 25.64 18.98
N ASN A 238 -4.07 24.63 19.21
CA ASN A 238 -4.89 24.06 18.13
C ASN A 238 -5.87 25.09 17.55
N ASN A 239 -6.45 25.92 18.43
CA ASN A 239 -7.34 27.03 18.12
C ASN A 239 -6.63 28.35 17.77
N ASP A 240 -5.30 28.40 17.83
CA ASP A 240 -4.49 29.57 17.47
C ASP A 240 -3.26 29.13 16.65
N PRO A 241 -3.48 28.54 15.44
CA PRO A 241 -2.38 28.21 14.55
C PRO A 241 -1.70 29.48 14.05
N LEU A 242 -0.47 29.34 13.57
CA LEU A 242 0.16 30.43 12.83
C LEU A 242 -0.68 30.70 11.58
N SER A 243 -1.12 31.96 11.38
CA SER A 243 -2.13 32.30 10.38
C SER A 243 -1.77 33.56 9.59
N VAL A 244 -2.12 33.56 8.30
CA VAL A 244 -2.08 34.72 7.40
C VAL A 244 -3.28 34.68 6.46
N GLN A 245 -3.81 35.85 6.13
CA GLN A 245 -4.91 36.00 5.21
C GLN A 245 -4.53 36.99 4.11
N ALA A 246 -4.86 36.66 2.86
CA ALA A 246 -4.63 37.53 1.71
C ALA A 246 -5.72 37.35 0.65
N ASN A 247 -5.99 38.42 -0.10
CA ASN A 247 -6.73 38.32 -1.36
C ASN A 247 -5.72 37.96 -2.46
N ILE A 248 -6.01 36.90 -3.21
CA ILE A 248 -5.25 36.54 -4.40
C ILE A 248 -5.82 37.37 -5.56
N ASP A 249 -4.93 37.97 -6.36
CA ASP A 249 -5.28 38.78 -7.52
C ASP A 249 -6.23 38.02 -8.48
N ASP A 250 -7.02 38.75 -9.27
CA ASP A 250 -7.93 38.17 -10.26
C ASP A 250 -7.17 37.48 -11.41
N ASN A 251 -5.95 37.92 -11.70
CA ASN A 251 -5.05 37.33 -12.70
C ASN A 251 -3.65 37.08 -12.09
N PRO A 252 -3.56 36.19 -11.09
CA PRO A 252 -2.30 35.94 -10.41
C PRO A 252 -1.35 35.21 -11.36
N SER A 253 -0.08 35.61 -11.35
CA SER A 253 0.95 34.90 -12.13
C SER A 253 1.36 33.57 -11.46
N ASP A 254 1.14 33.46 -10.16
CA ASP A 254 1.25 32.23 -9.38
C ASP A 254 0.31 32.31 -8.16
N ALA A 255 -0.05 31.19 -7.57
CA ALA A 255 -0.75 31.14 -6.27
C ALA A 255 0.06 30.24 -5.35
N LYS A 256 0.91 30.86 -4.53
CA LYS A 256 1.97 30.20 -3.77
C LYS A 256 1.80 30.37 -2.27
N PHE A 257 1.84 29.27 -1.55
CA PHE A 257 1.78 29.20 -0.10
C PHE A 257 3.14 28.78 0.43
N LEU A 258 3.73 29.62 1.28
CA LEU A 258 5.14 29.52 1.64
C LEU A 258 5.34 29.49 3.16
N ILE A 259 6.23 28.60 3.57
CA ILE A 259 6.69 28.41 4.94
C ILE A 259 8.15 28.84 4.95
N SER A 260 8.46 29.94 5.62
CA SER A 260 9.78 30.54 5.65
C SER A 260 10.48 30.24 6.97
N HIS A 261 11.60 29.52 6.91
CA HIS A 261 12.51 29.32 8.02
C HIS A 261 13.67 30.33 7.90
N GLU A 262 13.76 31.29 8.83
CA GLU A 262 14.55 32.52 8.66
C GLU A 262 15.75 32.65 9.60
N ILE A 263 16.05 31.62 10.40
CA ILE A 263 17.20 31.61 11.30
C ILE A 263 18.04 30.36 11.07
N ALA A 264 19.22 30.47 10.46
CA ALA A 264 20.07 29.33 10.11
C ALA A 264 20.46 28.41 11.30
N GLY A 265 20.61 28.97 12.50
CA GLY A 265 20.87 28.19 13.73
C GLY A 265 19.61 27.69 14.43
N GLY A 266 18.43 28.04 13.91
CA GLY A 266 17.15 27.63 14.43
C GLY A 266 16.75 26.23 13.99
N THR A 267 15.71 25.72 14.62
CA THR A 267 15.05 24.48 14.26
C THR A 267 13.56 24.71 14.33
N SER A 268 12.85 24.43 13.24
CA SER A 268 11.40 24.54 13.15
C SER A 268 10.80 23.18 12.79
N TYR A 269 9.75 22.78 13.48
CA TYR A 269 8.88 21.69 13.10
C TYR A 269 7.57 22.32 12.64
N VAL A 270 7.08 21.87 11.49
CA VAL A 270 5.83 22.36 10.92
C VAL A 270 4.95 21.18 10.56
N ASP A 271 3.66 21.35 10.80
CA ASP A 271 2.65 20.32 10.61
C ASP A 271 1.29 20.94 10.30
N ASP A 272 0.36 20.15 9.77
CA ASP A 272 -1.05 20.50 9.57
C ASP A 272 -1.24 21.85 8.84
N ALA A 273 -0.61 21.97 7.67
CA ALA A 273 -0.71 23.11 6.78
C ALA A 273 -2.06 23.12 6.06
N ARG A 274 -2.82 24.21 6.19
CA ARG A 274 -4.17 24.31 5.62
C ARG A 274 -4.38 25.63 4.89
N VAL A 275 -4.88 25.57 3.67
CA VAL A 275 -5.36 26.75 2.93
C VAL A 275 -6.86 26.62 2.78
N ILE A 276 -7.60 27.56 3.37
CA ILE A 276 -9.05 27.59 3.33
C ILE A 276 -9.51 28.85 2.59
N SER A 277 -10.53 28.71 1.74
CA SER A 277 -11.23 29.85 1.12
C SER A 277 -12.75 29.70 1.34
N GLY A 278 -13.51 30.73 0.97
CA GLY A 278 -14.98 30.64 0.95
C GLY A 278 -15.53 29.60 -0.06
N TYR A 279 -14.66 29.04 -0.90
CA TYR A 279 -14.98 28.00 -1.87
C TYR A 279 -14.32 26.68 -1.48
N LYS A 280 -15.04 25.58 -1.70
CA LYS A 280 -14.57 24.22 -1.44
C LYS A 280 -13.56 23.78 -2.49
N SER A 281 -12.43 23.27 -2.02
CA SER A 281 -11.51 22.50 -2.85
C SER A 281 -12.10 21.13 -3.16
N LYS A 282 -11.73 20.57 -4.31
CA LYS A 282 -11.75 19.12 -4.51
C LYS A 282 -10.50 18.53 -3.87
N MET A 283 -10.59 17.34 -3.31
CA MET A 283 -9.46 16.71 -2.61
C MET A 283 -8.98 15.49 -3.37
N TYR A 284 -7.69 15.42 -3.68
CA TYR A 284 -7.13 14.25 -4.34
C TYR A 284 -6.95 13.12 -3.33
N ILE A 285 -7.64 11.99 -3.56
CA ILE A 285 -7.59 10.77 -2.74
C ILE A 285 -7.05 9.57 -3.53
N GLY A 286 -6.68 9.75 -4.80
CA GLY A 286 -6.15 8.68 -5.64
C GLY A 286 -4.79 8.12 -5.16
N ASN A 287 -4.08 8.85 -4.30
CA ASN A 287 -2.87 8.37 -3.62
C ASN A 287 -3.16 7.34 -2.54
N LEU A 288 -4.40 7.24 -2.04
CA LEU A 288 -4.75 6.34 -0.95
C LEU A 288 -4.78 4.86 -1.38
N GLY A 289 -4.70 4.54 -2.68
CA GLY A 289 -4.67 3.15 -3.14
C GLY A 289 -6.00 2.40 -2.96
N LEU A 290 -7.11 3.13 -2.85
CA LEU A 290 -8.45 2.58 -2.75
C LEU A 290 -8.83 1.83 -4.04
N ALA A 291 -9.52 0.71 -3.91
CA ALA A 291 -10.10 -0.02 -5.00
C ALA A 291 -11.06 0.90 -5.77
N GLN A 292 -10.81 1.05 -7.08
CA GLN A 292 -11.57 1.95 -7.97
C GLN A 292 -11.51 3.44 -7.55
N ASN A 293 -10.51 3.83 -6.75
CA ASN A 293 -10.41 5.17 -6.13
C ASN A 293 -11.63 5.58 -5.31
N ARG A 294 -12.48 4.64 -4.91
CA ARG A 294 -13.73 4.95 -4.23
C ARG A 294 -13.61 4.68 -2.74
N PRO A 295 -13.82 5.70 -1.89
CA PRO A 295 -14.00 5.46 -0.49
C PRO A 295 -15.30 4.70 -0.28
N TYR A 296 -15.31 3.97 0.80
CA TYR A 296 -16.48 3.26 1.27
C TYR A 296 -17.25 4.14 2.28
N GLU A 297 -16.53 4.89 3.11
CA GLU A 297 -17.11 5.85 4.05
C GLU A 297 -16.21 7.10 4.11
N VAL A 298 -16.85 8.26 4.15
CA VAL A 298 -16.20 9.53 4.44
C VAL A 298 -16.92 10.13 5.64
N SER A 299 -16.17 10.47 6.67
CA SER A 299 -16.71 10.98 7.92
C SER A 299 -15.95 12.23 8.35
N LEU A 300 -16.64 13.15 9.03
CA LEU A 300 -16.13 14.42 9.53
C LEU A 300 -15.77 14.29 11.02
N GLU A 301 -14.68 14.91 11.43
CA GLU A 301 -14.39 15.09 12.84
C GLU A 301 -15.45 16.02 13.47
N PRO A 302 -16.04 15.67 14.62
CA PRO A 302 -17.15 16.43 15.21
C PRO A 302 -16.72 17.81 15.75
N SER A 303 -15.47 17.93 16.21
CA SER A 303 -14.88 19.19 16.64
C SER A 303 -13.36 19.13 16.49
N ASP A 304 -12.74 20.29 16.25
CA ASP A 304 -11.29 20.40 16.04
C ASP A 304 -10.50 19.69 17.15
N TYR A 305 -9.89 18.54 16.81
CA TYR A 305 -9.06 17.71 17.70
C TYR A 305 -9.75 17.00 18.89
N SER A 306 -11.08 16.79 18.88
CA SER A 306 -11.72 15.95 19.90
C SER A 306 -11.68 14.48 19.53
N GLN A 307 -11.12 13.65 20.42
CA GLN A 307 -11.26 12.19 20.35
C GLN A 307 -12.46 11.67 21.14
N GLU A 308 -13.20 12.55 21.83
CA GLU A 308 -14.27 12.14 22.75
C GLU A 308 -15.59 11.89 22.03
N GLU A 309 -15.80 12.51 20.87
CA GLU A 309 -17.03 12.40 20.10
C GLU A 309 -16.87 11.47 18.88
N PRO A 310 -17.93 10.72 18.52
CA PRO A 310 -17.90 9.86 17.33
C PRO A 310 -17.83 10.71 16.05
N TRP A 311 -17.14 10.16 15.05
CA TRP A 311 -17.04 10.78 13.73
C TRP A 311 -18.42 10.81 13.06
N ILE A 312 -18.70 11.91 12.37
CA ILE A 312 -20.01 12.17 11.77
C ILE A 312 -19.97 11.72 10.30
N PRO A 313 -20.73 10.69 9.89
CA PRO A 313 -20.76 10.26 8.50
C PRO A 313 -21.22 11.38 7.57
N ILE A 314 -20.50 11.57 6.47
CA ILE A 314 -20.88 12.48 5.39
C ILE A 314 -21.66 11.68 4.36
N HIS A 315 -22.84 12.18 4.01
CA HIS A 315 -23.64 11.67 2.90
C HIS A 315 -23.42 12.53 1.65
N ASP A 316 -23.76 11.99 0.47
CA ASP A 316 -23.75 12.71 -0.82
C ASP A 316 -22.38 13.27 -1.25
N TRP A 317 -21.28 12.65 -0.84
CA TRP A 317 -19.98 12.89 -1.44
C TRP A 317 -19.87 12.18 -2.80
N GLU A 318 -19.06 12.74 -3.69
CA GLU A 318 -18.80 12.20 -5.03
C GLU A 318 -17.31 12.00 -5.26
N VAL A 319 -16.95 11.00 -6.07
CA VAL A 319 -15.57 10.80 -6.52
C VAL A 319 -15.53 10.66 -8.03
N ASP A 320 -14.68 11.46 -8.66
CA ASP A 320 -14.46 11.38 -10.11
C ASP A 320 -13.48 10.26 -10.49
N GLU A 321 -13.38 9.98 -11.79
CA GLU A 321 -12.51 8.95 -12.35
C GLU A 321 -11.02 9.22 -12.07
N ASN A 322 -10.65 10.48 -11.83
CA ASN A 322 -9.30 10.90 -11.52
C ASN A 322 -8.97 10.76 -10.03
N GLY A 323 -9.91 10.29 -9.20
CA GLY A 323 -9.71 10.10 -7.77
C GLY A 323 -9.79 11.40 -6.96
N TYR A 324 -10.54 12.40 -7.43
CA TYR A 324 -10.88 13.57 -6.61
C TYR A 324 -12.20 13.37 -5.89
N LEU A 325 -12.19 13.61 -4.58
CA LEU A 325 -13.33 13.65 -3.68
C LEU A 325 -13.95 15.05 -3.64
N TYR A 326 -15.25 15.10 -3.86
CA TYR A 326 -16.09 16.29 -3.78
C TYR A 326 -17.02 16.16 -2.58
N LEU A 327 -16.95 17.12 -1.66
CA LEU A 327 -17.83 17.17 -0.49
C LEU A 327 -19.05 18.05 -0.77
N PRO A 328 -20.24 17.71 -0.21
CA PRO A 328 -21.42 18.56 -0.27
C PRO A 328 -21.14 19.98 0.25
N SER A 329 -21.83 20.97 -0.29
CA SER A 329 -21.70 22.37 0.13
C SER A 329 -22.06 22.61 1.61
N SER A 330 -22.89 21.75 2.19
CA SER A 330 -23.32 21.79 3.60
C SER A 330 -22.21 21.44 4.58
N ILE A 331 -21.17 20.72 4.16
CA ILE A 331 -20.07 20.33 5.05
C ILE A 331 -19.20 21.55 5.35
N PRO A 332 -18.90 21.87 6.62
CA PRO A 332 -17.99 22.97 6.94
C PRO A 332 -16.58 22.74 6.37
N ASN A 333 -15.88 23.83 6.06
CA ASN A 333 -14.44 23.78 5.78
C ASN A 333 -13.64 23.72 7.09
N ASP A 334 -12.39 23.29 7.01
CA ASP A 334 -11.43 23.25 8.12
C ASP A 334 -11.70 22.17 9.18
N TYR A 335 -12.30 21.05 8.76
CA TYR A 335 -12.53 19.89 9.62
C TYR A 335 -11.83 18.66 9.04
N ARG A 336 -11.22 17.85 9.92
CA ARG A 336 -10.56 16.63 9.48
C ARG A 336 -11.57 15.63 8.93
N LEU A 337 -11.12 14.89 7.94
CA LEU A 337 -11.88 13.81 7.31
C LEU A 337 -11.27 12.48 7.68
N ARG A 338 -12.13 11.50 7.93
CA ARG A 338 -11.78 10.09 7.95
C ARG A 338 -12.29 9.49 6.67
N ILE A 339 -11.38 8.96 5.88
CA ILE A 339 -11.68 8.25 4.64
C ILE A 339 -11.39 6.78 4.88
N ILE A 340 -12.44 5.97 4.88
CA ILE A 340 -12.32 4.51 4.98
C ILE A 340 -12.60 3.92 3.60
N GLY A 341 -11.75 3.02 3.14
CA GLY A 341 -11.95 2.32 1.89
C GLY A 341 -11.33 0.93 1.90
N ARG A 342 -11.43 0.25 0.77
CA ARG A 342 -10.91 -1.10 0.57
C ARG A 342 -9.81 -1.06 -0.46
N GLN A 343 -8.73 -1.80 -0.25
CA GLN A 343 -7.62 -1.96 -1.18
C GLN A 343 -7.58 -3.40 -1.70
N TYR A 344 -7.16 -3.56 -2.96
CA TYR A 344 -6.83 -4.89 -3.49
C TYR A 344 -5.68 -5.49 -2.70
N LEU A 345 -5.82 -6.75 -2.30
CA LEU A 345 -4.72 -7.43 -1.63
C LEU A 345 -3.56 -7.64 -2.60
N ASP A 346 -2.35 -7.47 -2.07
CA ASP A 346 -1.11 -7.73 -2.79
C ASP A 346 -0.07 -8.37 -1.87
N PHE A 347 0.90 -9.05 -2.48
CA PHE A 347 2.06 -9.54 -1.75
C PHE A 347 3.12 -8.43 -1.71
N LEU A 348 3.51 -8.03 -0.50
CA LEU A 348 4.39 -6.89 -0.29
C LEU A 348 5.73 -7.33 0.32
N THR A 349 6.80 -6.66 -0.09
CA THR A 349 8.10 -6.67 0.59
C THR A 349 8.46 -5.22 0.90
N LEU A 350 8.58 -4.87 2.19
CA LEU A 350 8.82 -3.50 2.62
C LEU A 350 7.82 -2.49 2.01
N GLY A 351 6.54 -2.88 1.96
CA GLY A 351 5.45 -2.04 1.42
C GLY A 351 5.36 -1.98 -0.11
N THR A 352 6.24 -2.67 -0.85
CA THR A 352 6.22 -2.68 -2.32
C THR A 352 5.74 -4.03 -2.86
N SER A 353 4.91 -4.01 -3.91
CA SER A 353 4.46 -5.22 -4.64
C SER A 353 5.66 -6.10 -5.00
N SER A 354 5.58 -7.38 -4.65
CA SER A 354 6.71 -8.29 -4.72
C SER A 354 6.26 -9.71 -5.05
N THR A 355 7.09 -10.39 -5.83
CA THR A 355 6.93 -11.81 -6.15
C THR A 355 7.90 -12.69 -5.37
N ALA A 356 8.59 -12.15 -4.37
CA ALA A 356 9.51 -12.92 -3.54
C ALA A 356 8.75 -13.93 -2.67
N TRP A 357 9.32 -15.10 -2.41
CA TRP A 357 8.72 -16.10 -1.51
C TRP A 357 8.55 -15.60 -0.07
N THR A 358 9.37 -14.64 0.33
CA THR A 358 9.32 -13.94 1.61
C THR A 358 8.30 -12.80 1.64
N ALA A 359 7.70 -12.43 0.51
CA ALA A 359 6.68 -11.39 0.47
C ALA A 359 5.47 -11.82 1.29
N THR A 360 4.86 -10.86 1.97
CA THR A 360 3.74 -11.08 2.90
C THR A 360 2.46 -10.47 2.38
N ILE A 361 1.33 -11.08 2.71
CA ILE A 361 -0.01 -10.56 2.47
C ILE A 361 -0.72 -10.44 3.82
N ASN A 362 -1.54 -9.40 4.00
CA ASN A 362 -2.30 -9.17 5.23
C ASN A 362 -3.60 -10.02 5.23
N LEU A 363 -3.41 -11.33 5.08
CA LEU A 363 -4.43 -12.35 5.23
C LEU A 363 -3.93 -13.44 6.16
N ASP A 364 -4.85 -13.97 6.95
CA ASP A 364 -4.59 -15.13 7.82
C ASP A 364 -5.66 -16.22 7.62
N SER A 365 -5.48 -17.36 8.28
CA SER A 365 -6.49 -18.42 8.29
C SER A 365 -7.73 -17.96 9.07
N PRO A 366 -8.96 -18.20 8.57
CA PRO A 366 -9.31 -19.04 7.42
C PRO A 366 -9.38 -18.31 6.06
N GLN A 367 -9.18 -16.99 5.96
CA GLN A 367 -9.27 -16.26 4.69
C GLN A 367 -8.23 -16.72 3.65
N THR A 368 -7.07 -17.19 4.09
CA THR A 368 -6.06 -17.82 3.21
C THR A 368 -6.60 -19.01 2.42
N GLU A 369 -7.65 -19.69 2.91
CA GLU A 369 -8.35 -20.76 2.20
C GLU A 369 -9.09 -20.26 0.95
N ILE A 370 -9.60 -19.03 0.98
CA ILE A 370 -10.25 -18.39 -0.19
C ILE A 370 -9.20 -18.11 -1.25
N LEU A 371 -8.08 -17.50 -0.84
CA LEU A 371 -6.94 -17.19 -1.72
C LEU A 371 -6.44 -18.45 -2.43
N VAL A 372 -6.28 -19.55 -1.70
CA VAL A 372 -5.80 -20.82 -2.26
C VAL A 372 -6.79 -21.42 -3.25
N ALA A 373 -8.10 -21.38 -2.96
CA ALA A 373 -9.11 -21.88 -3.88
C ALA A 373 -9.13 -21.07 -5.19
N GLU A 374 -9.05 -19.73 -5.11
CA GLU A 374 -8.99 -18.87 -6.29
C GLU A 374 -7.68 -19.06 -7.09
N ALA A 375 -6.55 -19.28 -6.41
CA ALA A 375 -5.29 -19.63 -7.07
C ALA A 375 -5.40 -20.96 -7.83
N ALA A 376 -6.07 -21.96 -7.25
CA ALA A 376 -6.31 -23.23 -7.95
C ALA A 376 -7.20 -23.04 -9.19
N VAL A 377 -8.28 -22.23 -9.11
CA VAL A 377 -9.10 -21.88 -10.28
C VAL A 377 -8.24 -21.26 -11.38
N TYR A 378 -7.36 -20.32 -11.03
CA TYR A 378 -6.46 -19.68 -11.97
C TYR A 378 -5.50 -20.68 -12.64
N LEU A 379 -4.84 -21.53 -11.84
CA LEU A 379 -3.92 -22.55 -12.34
C LEU A 379 -4.58 -23.45 -13.38
N TYR A 380 -5.71 -24.09 -13.03
CA TYR A 380 -6.39 -25.01 -13.94
C TYR A 380 -6.97 -24.29 -15.16
N THR A 381 -7.37 -23.02 -15.03
CA THR A 381 -7.81 -22.21 -16.18
C THR A 381 -6.69 -22.03 -17.20
N TRP A 382 -5.49 -21.69 -16.74
CA TRP A 382 -4.33 -21.52 -17.62
C TRP A 382 -3.95 -22.83 -18.33
N MET A 383 -4.03 -23.95 -17.62
CA MET A 383 -3.75 -25.28 -18.18
C MET A 383 -4.83 -25.79 -19.15
N SER A 384 -6.05 -25.24 -19.09
CA SER A 384 -7.13 -25.60 -20.02
C SER A 384 -7.06 -24.90 -21.38
N MET A 385 -6.09 -23.99 -21.56
CA MET A 385 -5.87 -23.27 -22.82
C MET A 385 -5.42 -24.22 -23.95
N PRO A 386 -5.54 -23.84 -25.24
CA PRO A 386 -5.39 -24.74 -26.39
C PRO A 386 -4.00 -25.37 -26.63
N ASN A 387 -3.10 -25.34 -25.65
CA ASN A 387 -1.73 -25.82 -25.75
C ASN A 387 -1.55 -27.29 -25.33
N TYR A 388 -2.61 -27.94 -24.84
CA TYR A 388 -2.57 -29.30 -24.30
C TYR A 388 -3.51 -30.25 -25.06
N GLU A 389 -3.21 -31.55 -24.99
CA GLU A 389 -3.99 -32.59 -25.65
C GLU A 389 -5.46 -32.63 -25.17
N SER A 390 -6.34 -33.09 -26.06
CA SER A 390 -7.80 -33.02 -25.84
C SER A 390 -8.31 -33.76 -24.60
N GLY A 391 -7.66 -34.86 -24.17
CA GLY A 391 -8.02 -35.60 -22.96
C GLY A 391 -7.67 -34.84 -21.68
N THR A 392 -6.45 -34.32 -21.60
CA THR A 392 -5.95 -33.53 -20.46
C THR A 392 -6.79 -32.26 -20.24
N ARG A 393 -7.27 -31.64 -21.33
CA ARG A 393 -8.11 -30.45 -21.26
C ARG A 393 -9.46 -30.70 -20.56
N GLN A 394 -10.08 -31.86 -20.78
CA GLN A 394 -11.36 -32.20 -20.14
C GLN A 394 -11.19 -32.36 -18.62
N ASP A 395 -10.11 -33.02 -18.19
CA ASP A 395 -9.80 -33.19 -16.78
C ASP A 395 -9.56 -31.84 -16.09
N TYR A 396 -8.80 -30.94 -16.73
CA TYR A 396 -8.60 -29.58 -16.21
C TYR A 396 -9.91 -28.79 -16.11
N GLN A 397 -10.82 -28.91 -17.09
CA GLN A 397 -12.13 -28.25 -17.04
C GLN A 397 -13.00 -28.75 -15.88
N GLN A 398 -12.96 -30.05 -15.58
CA GLN A 398 -13.65 -30.62 -14.41
C GLN A 398 -13.07 -30.05 -13.11
N MET A 399 -11.74 -29.96 -13.02
CA MET A 399 -11.07 -29.38 -11.86
C MET A 399 -11.38 -27.89 -11.66
N ILE A 400 -11.52 -27.11 -12.74
CA ILE A 400 -12.00 -25.72 -12.66
C ILE A 400 -13.38 -25.67 -12.00
N GLY A 401 -14.29 -26.56 -12.40
CA GLY A 401 -15.64 -26.64 -11.82
C GLY A 401 -15.62 -26.92 -10.32
N TYR A 402 -14.82 -27.90 -9.89
CA TYR A 402 -14.61 -28.22 -8.48
C TYR A 402 -14.07 -27.02 -7.69
N TRP A 403 -12.98 -26.40 -8.16
CA TRP A 403 -12.33 -25.30 -7.46
C TRP A 403 -13.18 -24.02 -7.43
N LYS A 404 -14.00 -23.76 -8.46
CA LYS A 404 -14.99 -22.68 -8.42
C LYS A 404 -16.06 -22.92 -7.35
N GLY A 405 -16.53 -24.16 -7.22
CA GLY A 405 -17.49 -24.55 -6.17
C GLY A 405 -16.89 -24.38 -4.77
N GLU A 406 -15.65 -24.83 -4.57
CA GLU A 406 -14.93 -24.65 -3.31
C GLU A 406 -14.65 -23.17 -2.99
N SER A 407 -14.25 -22.37 -3.98
CA SER A 407 -14.06 -20.92 -3.79
C SER A 407 -15.37 -20.25 -3.34
N ALA A 408 -16.48 -20.47 -4.04
CA ALA A 408 -17.77 -19.88 -3.69
C ALA A 408 -18.22 -20.24 -2.27
N LYS A 409 -18.05 -21.51 -1.89
CA LYS A 409 -18.37 -22.01 -0.54
C LYS A 409 -17.50 -21.35 0.54
N ARG A 410 -16.20 -21.20 0.28
CA ARG A 410 -15.26 -20.58 1.22
C ARG A 410 -15.49 -19.09 1.36
N LYS A 411 -15.79 -18.39 0.25
CA LYS A 411 -16.20 -16.97 0.26
C LYS A 411 -17.45 -16.75 1.11
N GLY A 412 -18.47 -17.58 0.94
CA GLY A 412 -19.68 -17.51 1.77
C GLY A 412 -19.46 -17.80 3.26
N LYS A 413 -18.40 -18.54 3.61
CA LYS A 413 -18.12 -18.96 5.00
C LYS A 413 -17.09 -18.08 5.71
N TYR A 414 -16.07 -17.62 4.99
CA TYR A 414 -14.87 -16.97 5.53
C TYR A 414 -14.61 -15.60 4.91
N GLY A 415 -15.45 -15.15 3.96
CA GLY A 415 -15.35 -13.83 3.38
C GLY A 415 -15.41 -12.75 4.45
N MET A 416 -14.67 -11.68 4.24
CA MET A 416 -14.71 -10.52 5.12
C MET A 416 -16.11 -9.91 5.08
N PRO A 417 -16.63 -9.42 6.23
CA PRO A 417 -17.94 -8.82 6.27
C PRO A 417 -18.00 -7.64 5.31
N SER A 418 -19.11 -7.51 4.58
CA SER A 418 -19.40 -6.25 3.90
C SER A 418 -19.58 -5.17 4.97
N VAL A 419 -18.71 -4.18 4.97
CA VAL A 419 -18.91 -2.96 5.79
C VAL A 419 -20.27 -2.34 5.37
N PRO A 420 -21.14 -1.92 6.31
CA PRO A 420 -22.53 -1.46 6.04
C PRO A 420 -22.64 -0.20 5.16
N VAL A 421 -22.76 -0.39 3.84
CA VAL A 421 -22.74 0.67 2.81
C VAL A 421 -23.50 1.93 3.25
N THR A 422 -22.79 3.05 3.40
CA THR A 422 -23.42 4.37 3.42
C THR A 422 -23.87 4.64 1.99
N VAL A 423 -25.16 4.46 1.72
CA VAL A 423 -25.73 4.64 0.38
C VAL A 423 -25.56 6.10 -0.03
N SER A 424 -24.70 6.36 -1.01
CA SER A 424 -24.70 7.61 -1.77
C SER A 424 -25.85 7.52 -2.78
N TRP A 425 -26.90 8.30 -2.55
CA TRP A 425 -27.98 8.46 -3.53
C TRP A 425 -27.54 9.51 -4.55
N GLY A 426 -26.63 9.13 -5.45
CA GLY A 426 -26.35 9.94 -6.62
C GLY A 426 -27.63 10.08 -7.44
N PHE A 427 -28.07 11.32 -7.67
CA PHE A 427 -29.13 11.59 -8.65
C PHE A 427 -28.53 11.43 -10.06
N GLU A 428 -29.23 10.66 -10.91
CA GLU A 428 -28.89 10.39 -12.33
C GLU A 428 -28.75 11.65 -13.19
#